data_AF-A0A1Z4JQ09-F1
#
_entry.id   AF-A0A1Z4JQ09-F1
#
_cell.length_a   1.000
_cell.length_b   1.000
_cell.length_c   1.000
_cell.angle_alpha   90.00
_cell.angle_beta   90.00
_cell.angle_gamma   90.00
#
_symmetry.space_group_name_H-M   'P 1'
#
loop_
_entity.id
_entity.type
_entity.pdbx_description
1 polymer ?
#
loop_
_entity_poly.entity_id
_entity_poly.type
_entity_poly.pdbx_seq_one_letter_code
_entity_poly.pdbx_strand_id
1 'polypeptide(L)'
;MRLIYRGVEYEYDPTQPRTNPVDRVFSSREPITLTYRGNRYQMDPTQPAQPAEARRPHELIYRGVRYWVGASGDRPVTSRLNTIANLAATHHANLQRNLQHRIEVARQNGDYNLLSLLEAERNQLV
;
A
#
# COMPACT_ATOMS: atom_id res chain seq x y z
N MET A 1 -9.83 21.09 27.47
CA MET A 1 -10.35 19.73 27.16
C MET A 1 -9.74 18.77 28.18
N ARG A 2 -10.52 17.92 28.86
CA ARG A 2 -10.03 17.08 29.97
C ARG A 2 -9.96 15.62 29.51
N LEU A 3 -8.78 15.00 29.55
CA LEU A 3 -8.49 13.65 29.07
C LEU A 3 -7.90 12.82 30.20
N ILE A 4 -8.40 11.60 30.42
CA ILE A 4 -7.82 10.65 31.38
C ILE A 4 -7.22 9.49 30.59
N TYR A 5 -5.91 9.31 30.68
CA TYR A 5 -5.20 8.21 30.02
C TYR A 5 -4.32 7.47 31.03
N ARG A 6 -4.52 6.15 31.15
CA ARG A 6 -3.80 5.27 32.11
C ARG A 6 -3.85 5.76 33.57
N GLY A 7 -4.97 6.30 34.01
CA GLY A 7 -5.14 6.82 35.37
C GLY A 7 -4.48 8.17 35.63
N VAL A 8 -3.87 8.79 34.62
CA VAL A 8 -3.35 10.16 34.69
C VAL A 8 -4.36 11.10 34.04
N GLU A 9 -4.71 12.14 34.77
CA GLU A 9 -5.61 13.19 34.32
C GLU A 9 -4.82 14.32 33.66
N TYR A 10 -5.19 14.66 32.43
CA TYR A 10 -4.62 15.72 31.62
C TYR A 10 -5.68 16.78 31.39
N GLU A 11 -5.46 17.98 31.92
CA GLU A 11 -6.28 19.14 31.64
C GLU A 11 -5.61 20.00 30.57
N TYR A 12 -6.19 20.03 29.38
CA TYR A 12 -5.71 20.84 28.26
C TYR A 12 -6.30 22.25 28.34
N ASP A 13 -5.47 23.23 28.69
CA ASP A 13 -5.78 24.65 28.66
C ASP A 13 -5.26 25.28 27.35
N PRO A 14 -6.15 25.67 26.40
CA PRO A 14 -5.73 26.20 25.10
C PRO A 14 -5.12 27.60 25.17
N THR A 15 -5.20 28.28 26.32
CA THR A 15 -4.65 29.64 26.52
C THR A 15 -3.25 29.66 27.11
N GLN A 16 -2.80 28.53 27.65
CA GLN A 16 -1.42 28.40 28.10
C GLN A 16 -0.49 28.35 26.88
N PRO A 17 0.58 29.18 26.83
CA PRO A 17 1.60 29.01 25.81
C PRO A 17 2.12 27.59 25.93
N ARG A 18 2.11 26.87 24.80
CA ARG A 18 2.61 25.50 24.67
C ARG A 18 4.06 25.46 25.12
N THR A 19 4.27 25.31 26.42
CA THR A 19 5.56 24.97 26.96
C THR A 19 5.60 23.46 26.85
N ASN A 20 5.76 22.97 25.62
CA ASN A 20 5.93 21.54 25.43
C ASN A 20 7.19 21.19 26.23
N PRO A 21 7.18 20.19 27.13
CA PRO A 21 8.42 19.70 27.73
C PRO A 21 9.41 19.25 26.64
N VAL A 22 8.91 18.97 25.42
CA VAL A 22 9.67 18.73 24.20
C VAL A 22 10.39 19.99 23.66
N ASP A 23 9.80 21.18 23.80
CA ASP A 23 10.45 22.44 23.38
C ASP A 23 11.63 22.78 24.30
N ARG A 24 11.61 22.38 25.58
CA ARG A 24 12.79 22.47 26.45
C ARG A 24 13.91 21.54 26.00
N VAL A 25 13.58 20.35 25.51
CA VAL A 25 14.56 19.36 25.02
C VAL A 25 15.18 19.80 23.68
N PHE A 26 14.41 20.43 22.80
CA PHE A 26 14.96 20.95 21.53
C PHE A 26 15.57 22.35 21.64
N SER A 27 15.40 23.04 22.79
CA SER A 27 16.09 24.30 23.08
C SER A 27 17.51 24.10 23.66
N SER A 28 17.86 22.88 24.09
CA SER A 28 19.22 22.59 24.51
C SER A 28 20.14 22.52 23.30
N ARG A 29 21.23 23.30 23.30
CA ARG A 29 22.33 23.23 22.33
C ARG A 29 23.18 21.95 22.47
N GLU A 30 22.71 20.98 23.25
CA GLU A 30 23.44 19.76 23.57
C GLU A 30 22.90 18.58 22.77
N PRO A 31 23.77 17.65 22.32
CA PRO A 31 23.34 16.47 21.60
C PRO A 31 22.51 15.55 22.51
N ILE A 32 21.29 15.25 22.06
CA ILE A 32 20.34 14.40 22.78
C ILE A 32 20.68 12.95 22.48
N THR A 33 20.86 12.15 23.53
CA THR A 33 21.03 10.69 23.40
C THR A 33 19.68 9.99 23.56
N LEU A 34 19.20 9.35 22.51
CA LEU A 34 17.95 8.57 22.48
C LEU A 34 18.27 7.08 22.49
N THR A 35 17.45 6.28 23.17
CA THR A 35 17.59 4.81 23.16
C THR A 35 16.32 4.18 22.59
N TYR A 36 16.45 3.40 21.52
CA TYR A 36 15.34 2.67 20.92
C TYR A 36 15.78 1.25 20.53
N ARG A 37 15.05 0.24 21.04
CA ARG A 37 15.34 -1.19 20.84
C ARG A 37 16.78 -1.59 21.14
N GLY A 38 17.36 -1.04 22.20
CA GLY A 38 18.75 -1.32 22.61
C GLY A 38 19.82 -0.55 21.82
N ASN A 39 19.44 0.16 20.75
CA ASN A 39 20.35 1.02 20.02
C ASN A 39 20.33 2.43 20.59
N ARG A 40 21.51 3.04 20.70
CA ARG A 40 21.70 4.42 21.13
C ARG A 40 21.89 5.31 19.91
N TYR A 41 21.10 6.36 19.82
CA TYR A 41 21.13 7.36 18.76
C TYR A 41 21.56 8.69 19.37
N GLN A 42 22.48 9.39 18.71
CA GLN A 42 22.83 10.76 19.07
C GLN A 42 22.23 11.69 18.03
N MET A 43 21.49 12.69 18.51
CA MET A 43 20.87 13.71 17.69
C MET A 43 21.37 15.07 18.15
N ASP A 44 22.10 15.78 17.30
CA ASP A 44 22.47 17.17 17.54
C ASP A 44 21.38 18.09 16.95
N PRO A 45 20.56 18.77 17.78
CA PRO A 45 19.50 19.65 17.30
C PRO A 45 20.05 20.94 16.65
N THR A 46 21.34 21.24 16.82
CA THR A 46 22.01 22.42 16.25
C THR A 46 22.53 22.16 14.84
N GLN A 47 22.72 20.89 14.46
CA GLN A 47 23.11 20.55 13.11
C GLN A 47 21.91 20.71 12.18
N PRO A 48 22.04 21.49 11.09
CA PRO A 48 21.03 21.48 10.05
C PRO A 48 20.89 20.05 9.54
N ALA A 49 19.65 19.58 9.37
CA ALA A 49 19.37 18.29 8.78
C ALA A 49 20.20 18.18 7.50
N GLN A 50 21.12 17.20 7.45
CA GLN A 50 21.95 16.98 6.27
C GLN A 50 20.99 16.92 5.07
N PRO A 51 21.21 17.74 4.02
CA PRO A 51 20.38 17.67 2.84
C PRO A 51 20.43 16.22 2.38
N ALA A 52 19.25 15.60 2.27
CA ALA A 52 19.15 14.21 1.87
C ALA A 52 19.98 14.05 0.60
N GLU A 53 21.11 13.33 0.70
CA GLU A 53 21.97 13.08 -0.44
C GLU A 53 21.06 12.59 -1.58
N ALA A 54 21.28 13.13 -2.78
CA ALA A 54 20.44 12.86 -3.95
C ALA A 54 20.33 11.33 -4.11
N ARG A 55 19.21 10.78 -3.62
CA ARG A 55 19.04 9.34 -3.49
C ARG A 55 19.06 8.80 -4.90
N ARG A 56 20.11 8.07 -5.25
CA ARG A 56 20.16 7.39 -6.54
C ARG A 56 18.93 6.48 -6.65
N PRO A 57 18.34 6.32 -7.82
CA PRO A 57 17.27 5.36 -8.00
C PRO A 57 17.81 3.96 -7.69
N HIS A 58 17.27 3.30 -6.66
CA HIS A 58 17.65 1.94 -6.30
C HIS A 58 16.49 0.98 -6.56
N GLU A 59 16.84 -0.23 -6.96
CA GLU A 59 15.89 -1.31 -7.18
C GLU A 59 15.61 -2.04 -5.87
N LEU A 60 14.33 -2.24 -5.56
CA LEU A 60 13.87 -2.98 -4.40
C LEU A 60 13.02 -4.17 -4.84
N ILE A 61 13.09 -5.27 -4.11
CA ILE A 61 12.26 -6.46 -4.35
C ILE A 61 11.39 -6.68 -3.11
N TYR A 62 10.07 -6.65 -3.31
CA TYR A 62 9.11 -6.96 -2.25
C TYR A 62 8.10 -7.98 -2.78
N ARG A 63 8.03 -9.15 -2.11
CA ARG A 63 7.13 -10.26 -2.47
C ARG A 63 7.22 -10.68 -3.96
N GLY A 64 8.43 -10.68 -4.51
CA GLY A 64 8.69 -11.03 -5.91
C GLY A 64 8.38 -9.91 -6.92
N VAL A 65 7.91 -8.75 -6.47
CA VAL A 65 7.67 -7.58 -7.32
C VAL A 65 8.82 -6.58 -7.19
N ARG A 66 9.32 -6.09 -8.33
CA ARG A 66 10.45 -5.15 -8.42
C ARG A 66 9.93 -3.71 -8.42
N TYR A 67 10.49 -2.86 -7.59
CA TYR A 67 10.15 -1.45 -7.43
C TYR A 67 11.39 -0.57 -7.59
N TRP A 68 11.21 0.66 -8.05
CA TRP A 68 12.28 1.64 -8.16
C TRP A 68 11.91 2.85 -7.29
N VAL A 69 12.80 3.22 -6.37
CA VAL A 69 12.58 4.36 -5.47
C VAL A 69 13.66 5.41 -5.73
N GLY A 70 13.26 6.66 -5.95
CA GLY A 70 14.16 7.80 -6.20
C GLY A 70 14.28 8.25 -7.66
N ALA A 71 13.52 7.66 -8.60
CA ALA A 71 13.43 8.16 -9.96
C ALA A 71 12.39 9.29 -10.04
N SER A 72 12.83 10.56 -10.03
CA SER A 72 12.00 11.67 -10.48
C SER A 72 11.99 11.65 -12.01
N GLY A 73 10.83 11.33 -12.59
CA GLY A 73 10.66 11.32 -14.04
C GLY A 73 10.52 9.91 -14.59
N ASP A 74 9.31 9.64 -15.07
CA ASP A 74 8.99 8.72 -16.16
C ASP A 74 9.64 7.32 -16.11
N ARG A 75 8.89 6.37 -15.56
CA ARG A 75 8.88 5.03 -16.12
C ARG A 75 7.48 4.65 -16.56
N PRO A 76 7.39 3.93 -17.69
CA PRO A 76 6.19 3.92 -18.49
C PRO A 76 5.09 3.17 -17.75
N VAL A 77 3.92 3.81 -17.69
CA VAL A 77 2.65 3.24 -17.24
C VAL A 77 2.32 1.92 -17.96
N THR A 78 3.05 1.59 -19.04
CA THR A 78 2.96 0.35 -19.82
C THR A 78 3.12 -0.93 -19.01
N SER A 79 3.96 -0.99 -17.96
CA SER A 79 4.11 -2.25 -17.19
C SER A 79 2.84 -2.63 -16.42
N ARG A 80 2.16 -1.65 -15.79
CA ARG A 80 0.86 -1.87 -15.15
C ARG A 80 -0.23 -2.15 -16.17
N LEU A 81 -0.27 -1.39 -17.27
CA LEU A 81 -1.27 -1.61 -18.32
C LEU A 81 -1.16 -3.00 -18.94
N ASN A 82 0.07 -3.48 -19.17
CA ASN A 82 0.30 -4.84 -19.67
C ASN A 82 -0.16 -5.90 -18.66
N THR A 83 0.08 -5.70 -17.35
CA THR A 83 -0.46 -6.64 -16.34
C THR A 83 -1.98 -6.65 -16.28
N ILE A 84 -2.63 -5.48 -16.43
CA ILE A 84 -4.09 -5.37 -16.45
C ILE A 84 -4.67 -6.02 -17.71
N ALA A 85 -4.07 -5.76 -18.88
CA ALA A 85 -4.46 -6.37 -20.14
C ALA A 85 -4.30 -7.90 -20.11
N ASN A 86 -3.19 -8.40 -19.57
CA ASN A 86 -2.96 -9.83 -19.41
C ASN A 86 -3.94 -10.48 -18.43
N LEU A 87 -4.32 -9.78 -17.35
CA LEU A 87 -5.32 -10.24 -16.40
C LEU A 87 -6.70 -10.34 -17.04
N ALA A 88 -7.12 -9.31 -17.78
CA ALA A 88 -8.38 -9.29 -18.50
C ALA A 88 -8.46 -10.43 -19.52
N ALA A 89 -7.40 -10.64 -20.31
CA ALA A 89 -7.33 -11.74 -21.28
C ALA A 89 -7.40 -13.13 -20.60
N THR A 90 -6.69 -13.30 -19.48
CA THR A 90 -6.71 -14.55 -18.70
C THR A 90 -8.08 -14.82 -18.10
N HIS A 91 -8.73 -13.78 -17.55
CA HIS A 91 -10.06 -13.87 -16.99
C HIS A 91 -11.09 -14.27 -18.06
N HIS A 92 -11.02 -13.66 -19.24
CA HIS A 92 -11.88 -14.00 -20.37
C HIS A 92 -11.70 -15.47 -20.80
N ALA A 93 -10.45 -15.94 -20.93
CA ALA A 93 -10.17 -17.34 -21.25
C ALA A 93 -10.69 -18.32 -20.19
N ASN A 94 -10.65 -17.94 -18.90
CA ASN A 94 -11.18 -18.76 -17.81
C ASN A 94 -12.71 -18.82 -17.83
N LEU A 95 -13.39 -17.70 -18.10
CA LEU A 95 -14.85 -17.66 -18.25
C LEU A 95 -15.31 -18.55 -19.42
N GLN A 96 -14.64 -18.46 -20.56
CA GLN A 96 -14.93 -19.29 -21.73
C GLN A 96 -14.76 -20.79 -21.42
N ARG A 97 -13.65 -21.17 -20.77
CA ARG A 97 -13.40 -22.57 -20.37
C ARG A 97 -14.47 -23.08 -19.40
N ASN A 98 -14.85 -22.28 -18.41
CA ASN A 98 -15.91 -22.65 -17.46
C ASN A 98 -17.27 -22.81 -18.14
N LEU A 99 -17.65 -21.89 -19.02
CA LEU A 99 -18.90 -21.98 -19.77
C LEU A 99 -18.94 -23.21 -20.66
N GLN A 100 -17.86 -23.50 -21.39
CA GLN A 100 -17.78 -24.68 -22.25
C GLN A 100 -17.90 -25.98 -21.45
N HIS A 101 -17.24 -26.05 -20.28
CA HIS A 101 -17.36 -27.19 -19.39
C HIS A 101 -18.80 -27.36 -18.87
N ARG A 102 -19.45 -26.28 -18.43
CA ARG A 102 -20.85 -26.31 -17.94
C ARG A 102 -21.83 -26.72 -19.03
N ILE A 103 -21.62 -26.28 -20.28
CA ILE A 103 -22.43 -26.73 -21.42
C ILE A 103 -22.27 -28.23 -21.65
N GLU A 104 -21.03 -28.74 -21.62
CA GLU A 104 -20.75 -30.15 -21.81
C GLU A 104 -21.41 -31.02 -20.72
N VAL A 105 -21.30 -30.60 -19.45
CA VAL A 105 -21.95 -31.28 -18.33
C VAL A 105 -23.48 -31.23 -18.47
N ALA A 106 -24.05 -30.08 -18.84
CA ALA A 106 -25.50 -29.95 -19.05
C ALA A 106 -25.99 -30.84 -20.20
N ARG A 107 -25.19 -31.00 -21.28
CA ARG A 107 -25.49 -31.94 -22.37
C ARG A 107 -25.51 -33.39 -21.90
N GLN A 108 -24.51 -33.78 -21.11
CA GLN A 108 -24.41 -35.15 -20.56
C GLN A 108 -25.57 -35.46 -19.61
N ASN A 109 -26.01 -34.47 -18.83
CA ASN A 109 -27.12 -34.60 -17.90
C ASN A 109 -28.50 -34.45 -18.57
N GLY A 110 -28.57 -34.05 -19.85
CA GLY A 110 -29.83 -33.83 -20.58
C GLY A 110 -30.63 -32.62 -20.11
N ASP A 111 -29.97 -31.63 -19.50
CA ASP A 111 -30.62 -30.52 -18.80
C ASP A 111 -30.84 -29.32 -19.75
N TYR A 112 -31.86 -29.43 -20.61
CA TYR A 112 -32.11 -28.51 -21.74
C TYR A 112 -32.36 -27.06 -21.32
N ASN A 113 -32.99 -26.83 -20.16
CA ASN A 113 -33.23 -25.48 -19.64
C ASN A 113 -31.92 -24.78 -19.28
N LEU A 114 -31.02 -25.49 -18.61
CA LEU A 114 -29.70 -24.97 -18.25
C LEU A 114 -28.85 -24.74 -19.51
N LEU A 115 -28.91 -25.65 -20.48
CA LEU A 115 -28.20 -25.52 -21.74
C LEU A 115 -28.60 -24.24 -22.50
N SER A 116 -29.90 -23.95 -22.61
CA SER A 116 -30.40 -22.75 -23.29
C SER A 116 -29.90 -21.46 -22.63
N LEU A 117 -29.89 -21.41 -21.29
CA LEU A 117 -29.36 -20.26 -20.55
C LEU A 117 -27.85 -20.08 -20.76
N LEU A 118 -27.08 -21.17 -20.74
CA LEU A 118 -25.62 -21.12 -20.95
C LEU A 118 -25.25 -20.72 -22.38
N GLU A 119 -26.04 -21.13 -23.37
CA GLU A 119 -25.87 -20.71 -24.76
C GLU A 119 -26.20 -19.22 -24.94
N ALA A 120 -27.21 -18.71 -24.23
CA ALA A 120 -27.50 -17.27 -24.19
C ALA A 120 -26.36 -16.47 -23.52
N GLU A 121 -25.82 -16.96 -22.40
CA GLU A 121 -24.68 -16.35 -21.71
C GLU A 121 -23.43 -16.33 -22.60
N ARG A 122 -23.18 -17.39 -23.37
CA ARG A 122 -22.11 -17.44 -24.36
C ARG A 122 -22.26 -16.35 -25.44
N ASN A 123 -23.48 -16.12 -25.92
CA ASN A 123 -23.75 -15.11 -26.96
C ASN A 123 -23.60 -13.67 -26.45
N GLN A 124 -23.66 -13.43 -25.14
CA GLN A 124 -23.46 -12.12 -24.54
C GLN A 124 -21.99 -11.76 -24.29
N LEU A 125 -21.10 -12.76 -24.26
CA LEU A 125 -19.67 -12.59 -24.05
C LEU A 125 -18.85 -12.47 -25.34
N VAL A 126 -19.48 -12.68 -26.50
CA VAL A 126 -18.91 -12.44 -27.85
C VAL A 126 -19.17 -11.00 -28.26
#